data_AF-A0A7S1MAQ5-F1
#
_entry.id   AF-A0A7S1MAQ5-F1
#
_cell.length_a   1.000
_cell.length_b   1.000
_cell.length_c   1.000
_cell.angle_alpha   90.00
_cell.angle_beta   90.00
_cell.angle_gamma   90.00
#
_symmetry.space_group_name_H-M   'P 1'
#
loop_
_entity.id
_entity.type
_entity.pdbx_description
1 polymer ?
#
loop_
_entity_poly.entity_id
_entity_poly.type
_entity_poly.pdbx_seq_one_letter_code
_entity_poly.pdbx_strand_id
1 'polypeptide(L)'
;GAYILAGGSSEPEVILMATGSEVALMLEAHEMLAKQGKKVRSVSFPCMELFKQQSLEYIESVLPPSCRARVSIEAATKDMWGCFIGLDGEHVGMITFGSSGPAKHVLKQLGFTVDAVVEAANRVLAKQPRTMDSEANVLRAHKKRKTGSREF
;
A
#
# COMPACT_ATOMS: atom_id res chain seq x y z
N GLY A 1 -1.20 -8.07 16.50
CA GLY A 1 -1.30 -8.50 15.10
C GLY A 1 -0.99 -7.33 14.18
N ALA A 2 -1.91 -6.36 14.11
CA ALA A 2 -1.71 -5.08 13.44
C ALA A 2 -2.12 -3.94 14.38
N TYR A 3 -1.53 -2.76 14.22
CA TYR A 3 -1.78 -1.60 15.09
C TYR A 3 -1.49 -0.28 14.36
N ILE A 4 -2.13 0.80 14.81
CA ILE A 4 -1.93 2.14 14.25
C ILE A 4 -0.55 2.65 14.67
N LEU A 5 0.29 2.98 13.68
CA LEU A 5 1.64 3.51 13.88
C LEU A 5 1.67 5.05 13.77
N ALA A 6 0.86 5.62 12.88
CA ALA A 6 0.71 7.08 12.71
C ALA A 6 -0.68 7.44 12.19
N GLY A 7 -1.15 8.66 12.44
CA GLY A 7 -2.46 9.13 11.99
C GLY A 7 -3.63 8.60 12.83
N GLY A 8 -3.95 9.33 13.89
CA GLY A 8 -4.98 8.97 14.89
C GLY A 8 -6.38 9.53 14.63
N SER A 9 -6.68 10.03 13.43
CA SER A 9 -8.05 10.47 13.11
C SER A 9 -9.01 9.28 13.22
N SER A 10 -10.14 9.47 13.90
CA SER A 10 -11.22 8.47 13.96
C SER A 10 -11.83 8.18 12.58
N GLU A 11 -11.66 9.10 11.63
CA GLU A 11 -12.20 9.04 10.27
C GLU A 11 -11.08 9.31 9.24
N PRO A 12 -10.18 8.33 9.01
CA PRO A 12 -9.18 8.47 7.96
C PRO A 12 -9.85 8.49 6.57
N GLU A 13 -9.29 9.29 5.66
CA GLU A 13 -9.65 9.27 4.24
C GLU A 13 -8.96 8.10 3.52
N VAL A 14 -7.77 7.71 3.97
CA VAL A 14 -6.99 6.58 3.42
C VAL A 14 -6.20 5.88 4.51
N ILE A 15 -6.12 4.55 4.43
CA ILE A 15 -5.31 3.71 5.32
C ILE A 15 -4.17 3.09 4.52
N LEU A 16 -2.94 3.37 4.93
CA LEU A 16 -1.74 2.69 4.45
C LEU A 16 -1.39 1.57 5.42
N MET A 17 -1.06 0.39 4.90
CA MET A 17 -0.72 -0.79 5.69
C MET A 17 0.58 -1.39 5.18
N ALA A 18 1.53 -1.67 6.07
CA ALA A 18 2.83 -2.22 5.67
C ALA A 18 3.38 -3.23 6.67
N THR A 19 4.32 -4.05 6.21
CA THR A 19 5.04 -5.05 7.00
C THR A 19 6.55 -4.84 6.85
N GLY A 20 7.32 -5.34 7.81
CA GLY A 20 8.78 -5.44 7.72
C GLY A 20 9.49 -4.16 7.26
N SER A 21 10.32 -4.30 6.22
CA SER A 21 11.15 -3.23 5.65
C SER A 21 10.35 -2.10 5.00
N GLU A 22 9.11 -2.35 4.58
CA GLU A 22 8.28 -1.38 3.87
C GLU A 22 7.57 -0.39 4.80
N VAL A 23 7.65 -0.60 6.13
CA VAL A 23 7.06 0.33 7.12
C VAL A 23 7.69 1.72 7.02
N ALA A 24 9.00 1.83 6.81
CA ALA A 24 9.66 3.13 6.64
C ALA A 24 9.14 3.86 5.39
N LEU A 25 9.03 3.14 4.27
CA LEU A 25 8.47 3.66 3.02
C LEU A 25 7.03 4.16 3.18
N MET A 26 6.21 3.43 3.94
CA MET A 26 4.84 3.82 4.27
C MET A 26 4.79 5.13 5.06
N LEU A 27 5.69 5.33 6.01
CA LEU A 27 5.74 6.54 6.84
C LEU A 27 6.18 7.77 6.03
N GLU A 28 7.13 7.62 5.12
CA GLU A 28 7.50 8.70 4.19
C GLU A 28 6.31 9.12 3.30
N ALA A 29 5.55 8.14 2.78
CA ALA A 29 4.35 8.41 2.01
C ALA A 29 3.22 9.04 2.85
N HIS A 30 3.09 8.62 4.11
CA HIS A 30 2.16 9.23 5.07
C HIS A 30 2.44 10.73 5.20
N GLU A 31 3.69 11.12 5.46
CA GLU A 31 4.05 12.52 5.63
C GLU A 31 3.74 13.34 4.37
N MET A 32 4.03 12.80 3.19
CA MET A 32 3.79 13.49 1.92
C MET A 32 2.29 13.71 1.67
N LEU A 33 1.44 12.71 1.93
CA LEU A 33 -0.01 12.84 1.82
C LEU A 33 -0.60 13.75 2.90
N ALA A 34 -0.10 13.69 4.13
CA ALA A 34 -0.52 14.56 5.22
C ALA A 34 -0.21 16.03 4.92
N LYS A 35 0.96 16.33 4.32
CA LYS A 35 1.31 17.67 3.81
C LYS A 35 0.37 18.17 2.71
N GLN A 36 -0.30 17.27 1.99
CA GLN A 36 -1.34 17.60 1.02
C GLN A 36 -2.73 17.75 1.67
N GLY A 37 -2.82 17.72 3.00
CA GLY A 37 -4.06 17.89 3.75
C GLY A 37 -4.93 16.63 3.86
N LYS A 38 -4.41 15.46 3.50
CA LYS A 38 -5.15 14.19 3.59
C LYS A 38 -5.11 13.62 5.02
N LYS A 39 -6.26 13.13 5.50
CA LYS A 39 -6.35 12.35 6.75
C LYS A 39 -5.85 10.93 6.51
N VAL A 40 -4.55 10.72 6.66
CA VAL A 40 -3.91 9.41 6.47
C VAL A 40 -3.79 8.66 7.79
N ARG A 41 -4.06 7.37 7.78
CA ARG A 41 -3.72 6.44 8.85
C ARG A 41 -2.69 5.43 8.35
N SER A 42 -1.64 5.21 9.13
CA SER A 42 -0.61 4.20 8.85
C SER A 42 -0.68 3.07 9.87
N VAL A 43 -0.78 1.85 9.38
CA VAL A 43 -0.96 0.64 10.19
C VAL A 43 0.23 -0.29 9.94
N SER A 44 0.93 -0.66 11.02
CA SER A 44 1.92 -1.73 10.96
C SER A 44 1.22 -3.09 11.08
N PHE A 45 1.55 -4.04 10.21
CA PHE A 45 0.85 -5.32 10.09
C PHE A 45 1.75 -6.57 10.32
N PRO A 46 2.55 -6.65 11.39
CA PRO A 46 3.59 -7.68 11.54
C PRO A 46 3.07 -9.12 11.62
N CYS A 47 1.81 -9.35 12.00
CA CYS A 47 1.21 -10.69 12.00
C CYS A 47 -0.29 -10.65 11.70
N MET A 48 -0.65 -11.14 10.51
CA MET A 48 -2.04 -11.13 10.02
C MET A 48 -2.93 -12.10 10.79
N GLU A 49 -2.40 -13.27 11.15
CA GLU A 49 -3.11 -14.33 11.87
C GLU A 49 -3.52 -13.84 13.26
N LEU A 50 -2.58 -13.23 14.00
CA LEU A 50 -2.88 -12.65 15.32
C LEU A 50 -3.88 -11.51 15.22
N PHE A 51 -3.88 -10.73 14.15
CA PHE A 51 -4.87 -9.65 13.96
C PHE A 51 -6.27 -10.19 13.69
N LYS A 52 -6.40 -11.26 12.88
CA LYS A 52 -7.68 -11.91 12.60
C LYS A 52 -8.33 -12.55 13.85
N GLN A 53 -7.55 -12.82 14.89
CA GLN A 53 -8.04 -13.36 16.17
C GLN A 53 -8.49 -12.29 17.17
N GLN A 54 -8.32 -11.00 16.85
CA GLN A 54 -8.75 -9.92 17.74
C GLN A 54 -10.27 -9.73 17.72
N SER A 55 -10.80 -9.02 18.72
CA SER A 55 -12.21 -8.65 18.75
C SER A 55 -12.58 -7.80 17.53
N LEU A 56 -13.84 -7.90 17.10
CA LEU A 56 -14.35 -7.08 15.99
C LEU A 56 -14.17 -5.58 16.29
N GLU A 57 -14.46 -5.17 17.53
CA GLU A 57 -14.25 -3.79 17.99
C GLU A 57 -12.80 -3.33 17.79
N TYR A 58 -11.81 -4.15 18.13
CA TYR A 58 -10.41 -3.80 17.91
C TYR A 58 -10.07 -3.72 16.42
N ILE A 59 -10.52 -4.70 15.63
CA ILE A 59 -10.27 -4.73 14.18
C ILE A 59 -10.85 -3.47 13.53
N GLU A 60 -12.09 -3.09 13.85
CA GLU A 60 -12.74 -1.88 13.35
C GLU A 60 -12.10 -0.60 13.88
N SER A 61 -11.55 -0.61 15.10
CA SER A 61 -10.79 0.54 15.62
C SER A 61 -9.53 0.82 14.77
N VAL A 62 -8.91 -0.21 14.20
CA VAL A 62 -7.73 -0.10 13.33
C VAL A 62 -8.12 0.13 11.86
N LEU A 63 -9.06 -0.67 11.36
CA LEU A 63 -9.53 -0.71 9.97
C LEU A 63 -11.05 -0.38 9.89
N PRO A 64 -11.46 0.87 10.14
CA PRO A 64 -12.86 1.23 10.16
C PRO A 64 -13.54 0.90 8.83
N PRO A 65 -14.73 0.28 8.83
CA PRO A 65 -15.43 -0.13 7.61
C PRO A 65 -15.84 1.07 6.75
N SER A 66 -15.99 2.25 7.35
CA SER A 66 -16.25 3.52 6.66
C SER A 66 -15.12 3.96 5.73
N CYS A 67 -13.87 3.55 5.99
CA CYS A 67 -12.72 3.85 5.15
C CYS A 67 -12.34 2.64 4.28
N ARG A 68 -12.87 2.58 3.07
CA ARG A 68 -12.55 1.54 2.07
C ARG A 68 -11.32 1.85 1.21
N ALA A 69 -10.86 3.10 1.21
CA ALA A 69 -9.61 3.50 0.55
C ALA A 69 -8.41 2.96 1.35
N ARG A 70 -7.85 1.84 0.90
CA ARG A 70 -6.82 1.09 1.62
C ARG A 70 -5.69 0.70 0.67
N VAL A 71 -4.45 0.89 1.09
CA VAL A 71 -3.26 0.51 0.33
C VAL A 71 -2.40 -0.41 1.18
N SER A 72 -2.10 -1.62 0.69
CA SER A 72 -1.08 -2.48 1.29
C SER A 72 0.27 -2.31 0.61
N ILE A 73 1.36 -2.38 1.38
CA ILE A 73 2.72 -2.10 0.92
C ILE A 73 3.62 -3.21 1.48
N GLU A 74 4.08 -4.10 0.60
CA GLU A 74 4.91 -5.25 1.00
C GLU A 74 5.68 -5.77 -0.21
N ALA A 75 6.95 -6.14 -0.01
CA ALA A 75 7.78 -6.79 -1.03
C ALA A 75 7.40 -8.26 -1.31
N ALA A 76 6.11 -8.55 -1.42
CA ALA A 76 5.53 -9.87 -1.67
C ALA A 76 4.30 -9.77 -2.60
N THR A 77 3.60 -10.89 -2.83
CA THR A 77 2.39 -10.91 -3.67
C THR A 77 1.18 -10.35 -2.92
N LYS A 78 0.17 -9.93 -3.67
CA LYS A 78 -1.06 -9.34 -3.11
C LYS A 78 -1.99 -10.34 -2.40
N ASP A 79 -1.75 -11.64 -2.53
CA ASP A 79 -2.78 -12.68 -2.29
C ASP A 79 -3.29 -12.68 -0.85
N MET A 80 -2.41 -12.39 0.12
CA MET A 80 -2.76 -12.36 1.54
C MET A 80 -3.49 -11.07 1.96
N TRP A 81 -3.42 -10.02 1.13
CA TRP A 81 -3.95 -8.70 1.47
C TRP A 81 -5.43 -8.50 1.14
N GLY A 82 -6.01 -9.34 0.28
CA GLY A 82 -7.36 -9.16 -0.26
C GLY A 82 -8.44 -8.95 0.81
N CYS A 83 -8.36 -9.68 1.93
CA CYS A 83 -9.30 -9.54 3.05
C CYS A 83 -9.22 -8.20 3.81
N PHE A 84 -8.11 -7.47 3.68
CA PHE A 84 -7.88 -6.19 4.36
C PHE A 84 -8.09 -5.00 3.42
N ILE A 85 -7.61 -5.07 2.18
CA ILE A 85 -7.77 -3.98 1.19
C ILE A 85 -9.13 -4.00 0.49
N GLY A 86 -9.79 -5.17 0.42
CA GLY A 86 -11.06 -5.34 -0.28
C GLY A 86 -10.95 -5.11 -1.79
N LEU A 87 -12.10 -4.92 -2.45
CA LEU A 87 -12.18 -4.70 -3.90
C LEU A 87 -11.84 -3.26 -4.32
N ASP A 88 -11.85 -2.32 -3.38
CA ASP A 88 -11.63 -0.89 -3.62
C ASP A 88 -10.18 -0.46 -3.35
N GLY A 89 -9.41 -1.33 -2.72
CA GLY A 89 -8.04 -1.04 -2.31
C GLY A 89 -6.99 -1.38 -3.37
N GLU A 90 -5.75 -1.03 -3.05
CA GLU A 90 -4.58 -1.29 -3.89
C GLU A 90 -3.45 -1.96 -3.12
N HIS A 91 -2.53 -2.57 -3.87
CA HIS A 91 -1.34 -3.20 -3.35
C HIS A 91 -0.10 -2.67 -4.09
N VAL A 92 0.84 -2.12 -3.33
CA VAL A 92 2.18 -1.77 -3.78
C VAL A 92 3.10 -2.93 -3.39
N GLY A 93 3.39 -3.80 -4.35
CA GLY A 93 4.21 -4.98 -4.12
C GLY A 93 4.59 -5.71 -5.40
N MET A 94 4.89 -7.00 -5.25
CA MET A 94 5.44 -7.83 -6.32
C MET A 94 4.34 -8.36 -7.24
N ILE A 95 4.44 -8.03 -8.52
CA ILE A 95 3.56 -8.55 -9.60
C ILE A 95 4.31 -9.40 -10.64
N THR A 96 5.64 -9.43 -10.59
CA THR A 96 6.50 -10.27 -11.41
C THR A 96 7.61 -10.86 -10.55
N PHE A 97 8.38 -11.82 -11.09
CA PHE A 97 9.62 -12.24 -10.46
C PHE A 97 10.61 -11.08 -10.31
N GLY A 98 11.52 -11.24 -9.36
CA GLY A 98 12.59 -10.29 -9.08
C GLY A 98 13.56 -10.07 -10.25
N SER A 99 14.65 -9.37 -9.95
CA SER A 99 15.73 -9.13 -10.90
C SER A 99 17.07 -9.22 -10.20
N SER A 100 18.12 -9.55 -10.95
CA SER A 100 19.48 -9.55 -10.44
C SER A 100 20.03 -8.13 -10.46
N GLY A 101 20.56 -7.67 -9.34
CA GLY A 101 21.17 -6.35 -9.22
C GLY A 101 21.17 -5.83 -7.78
N PRO A 102 21.80 -4.68 -7.53
CA PRO A 102 21.84 -4.07 -6.20
C PRO A 102 20.43 -3.75 -5.68
N ALA A 103 20.14 -4.12 -4.43
CA ALA A 103 18.79 -4.02 -3.84
C ALA A 103 18.12 -2.65 -4.04
N LYS A 104 18.85 -1.54 -3.82
CA LYS A 104 18.33 -0.18 -4.01
C LYS A 104 17.84 0.08 -5.43
N HIS A 105 18.53 -0.44 -6.44
CA HIS A 105 18.13 -0.30 -7.85
C HIS A 105 16.92 -1.16 -8.15
N VAL A 106 16.97 -2.43 -7.74
CA VAL A 106 15.90 -3.40 -7.99
C VAL A 106 14.59 -2.96 -7.32
N LEU A 107 14.62 -2.51 -6.07
CA LEU A 107 13.44 -2.02 -5.36
C LEU A 107 12.80 -0.80 -6.06
N LYS A 108 13.63 0.16 -6.50
CA LYS A 108 13.14 1.31 -7.28
C LYS A 108 12.50 0.89 -8.60
N GLN A 109 13.10 -0.07 -9.31
CA GLN A 109 12.54 -0.61 -10.55
C GLN A 109 11.20 -1.32 -10.35
N LEU A 110 11.08 -2.05 -9.24
CA LEU A 110 9.87 -2.79 -8.89
C LEU A 110 8.74 -1.88 -8.40
N GLY A 111 9.05 -0.64 -8.00
CA GLY A 111 8.08 0.38 -7.61
C GLY A 111 7.97 0.61 -6.11
N PHE A 112 8.93 0.14 -5.31
CA PHE A 112 9.01 0.43 -3.87
C PHE A 112 9.60 1.83 -3.67
N THR A 113 8.76 2.83 -3.95
CA THR A 113 9.09 4.26 -3.92
C THR A 113 7.93 5.03 -3.31
N VAL A 114 8.24 6.15 -2.64
CA VAL A 114 7.23 6.99 -1.98
C VAL A 114 6.17 7.43 -2.98
N ASP A 115 6.58 7.86 -4.17
CA ASP A 115 5.70 8.29 -5.25
C ASP A 115 4.69 7.20 -5.64
N ALA A 116 5.13 5.95 -5.77
CA ALA A 116 4.23 4.85 -6.13
C ALA A 116 3.16 4.59 -5.04
N VAL A 117 3.52 4.74 -3.76
CA VAL A 117 2.56 4.63 -2.65
C VAL A 117 1.58 5.80 -2.66
N VAL A 118 2.06 7.02 -2.87
CA VAL A 118 1.19 8.21 -2.98
C VAL A 118 0.25 8.10 -4.19
N GLU A 119 0.73 7.66 -5.33
CA GLU A 119 -0.10 7.41 -6.51
C GLU A 119 -1.18 6.36 -6.24
N ALA A 120 -0.84 5.25 -5.56
CA ALA A 120 -1.81 4.23 -5.17
C ALA A 120 -2.85 4.79 -4.20
N ALA A 121 -2.43 5.57 -3.20
CA ALA A 121 -3.32 6.24 -2.27
C ALA A 121 -4.29 7.19 -3.00
N ASN A 122 -3.79 7.99 -3.94
CA ASN A 122 -4.61 8.90 -4.73
C ASN A 122 -5.63 8.17 -5.61
N ARG A 123 -5.28 7.01 -6.18
CA ARG A 123 -6.22 6.18 -6.95
C ARG A 123 -7.36 5.63 -6.09
N VAL A 124 -7.06 5.08 -4.92
CA VAL A 124 -8.10 4.57 -4.01
C VAL A 124 -8.97 5.71 -3.45
N LEU A 125 -8.39 6.89 -3.23
CA LEU A 125 -9.11 8.10 -2.81
C LEU A 125 -10.06 8.64 -3.88
N ALA A 126 -9.74 8.44 -5.17
CA ALA A 126 -10.63 8.83 -6.27
C ALA A 126 -11.91 7.97 -6.35
N LYS A 127 -12.01 6.89 -5.57
CA LYS A 127 -13.18 5.98 -5.48
C LYS A 127 -13.66 5.47 -6.84
N GLN A 128 -12.74 5.32 -7.81
CA GLN A 128 -13.08 4.77 -9.11
C GLN A 128 -13.11 3.24 -9.06
N PRO A 129 -14.13 2.59 -9.65
CA PRO A 129 -14.15 1.13 -9.75
C PRO A 129 -12.90 0.61 -10.45
N ARG A 130 -12.32 -0.47 -9.93
CA ARG A 130 -11.22 -1.16 -10.60
C ARG A 130 -11.75 -1.81 -11.88
N THR A 131 -11.14 -1.48 -13.01
CA THR A 131 -11.46 -2.03 -14.33
C THR A 131 -10.24 -2.75 -14.88
N MET A 132 -10.44 -3.58 -15.91
CA MET A 132 -9.30 -4.20 -16.61
C MET A 132 -8.34 -3.15 -17.19
N ASP A 133 -8.84 -1.97 -17.59
CA ASP A 133 -7.99 -0.88 -18.05
C ASP A 133 -7.16 -0.29 -16.90
N SER A 134 -7.74 -0.08 -15.72
CA SER A 134 -6.98 0.44 -14.58
C SER A 134 -5.90 -0.54 -14.12
N GLU A 135 -6.17 -1.85 -14.15
CA GLU A 135 -5.13 -2.88 -13.90
C GLU A 135 -4.06 -2.90 -14.99
N ALA A 136 -4.45 -2.77 -16.25
CA ALA A 136 -3.51 -2.66 -17.35
C ALA A 136 -2.60 -1.43 -17.20
N ASN A 137 -3.12 -0.30 -16.72
CA ASN A 137 -2.34 0.91 -16.47
C ASN A 137 -1.29 0.72 -15.36
N VAL A 138 -1.63 0.00 -14.29
CA VAL A 138 -0.65 -0.38 -13.25
C VAL A 138 0.46 -1.25 -13.84
N LEU A 139 0.10 -2.25 -14.65
CA LEU A 139 1.07 -3.14 -15.31
C LEU A 139 1.97 -2.39 -16.30
N ARG A 140 1.40 -1.47 -17.09
CA ARG A 140 2.13 -0.60 -18.02
C ARG A 140 3.11 0.31 -17.27
N ALA A 141 2.69 0.91 -16.16
CA ALA A 141 3.54 1.76 -15.32
C ALA A 141 4.70 0.95 -14.71
N HIS A 142 4.43 -0.26 -14.22
CA HIS A 142 5.47 -1.17 -13.73
C HIS A 142 6.47 -1.54 -14.84
N LYS A 143 5.98 -1.93 -16.02
CA LYS A 143 6.83 -2.25 -17.17
C LYS A 143 7.71 -1.06 -17.55
N LYS A 144 7.15 0.15 -17.61
CA LYS A 144 7.89 1.38 -17.94
C LYS A 144 9.04 1.63 -16.95
N ARG A 145 8.80 1.47 -15.64
CA ARG A 145 9.85 1.57 -14.61
C ARG A 145 10.96 0.53 -14.80
N LYS A 146 10.58 -0.71 -15.10
CA LYS A 146 11.50 -1.84 -15.31
C LYS A 146 12.33 -1.70 -16.60
N THR A 147 11.78 -1.13 -17.67
CA THR A 147 12.49 -0.98 -18.95
C THR A 147 13.27 0.32 -19.06
N GLY A 148 12.76 1.43 -18.51
CA GLY A 148 13.42 2.75 -18.56
C GLY A 148 14.67 2.87 -17.66
N SER A 149 15.02 1.80 -16.96
CA SER A 149 16.18 1.70 -16.06
C SER A 149 17.22 0.70 -16.55
N ARG A 150 17.12 0.25 -17.81
CA ARG A 150 18.10 -0.62 -18.49
C ARG A 150 19.32 0.14 -19.03
N GLU A 151 19.48 1.41 -18.71
CA GLU A 151 20.75 2.11 -18.92
C GLU A 151 21.72 1.69 -17.82
N PHE A 152 22.48 0.63 -18.09
CA PHE A 152 23.68 0.23 -17.36
C PHE A 152 24.81 0.06 -18.38
#